data_AF-A0A7K2NNX5-F1
#
_entry.id   AF-A0A7K2NNX5-F1
#
_cell.length_a   1.000
_cell.length_b   1.000
_cell.length_c   1.000
_cell.angle_alpha   90.00
_cell.angle_beta   90.00
_cell.angle_gamma   90.00
#
_symmetry.space_group_name_H-M   'P 1'
#
loop_
_entity.id
_entity.type
_entity.pdbx_description
1 polymer ?
#
loop_
_entity_poly.entity_id
_entity_poly.type
_entity_poly.pdbx_seq_one_letter_code
_entity_poly.pdbx_strand_id
1 'polypeptide(L)'
;TWLTCEETEDRAGEEGMTKDHGYVFEVDPEDRRANREPKPVKALGRYAHEAVVIDPKRGHAYLTEDASGPNGLLYRWTPPEHFRHGRGRLRALADDAGVLQAFKCFDSGGKFVDDLSRATKTGTVYGVDWVDVPDRDARTTSVRKQFAAGEVTRARKLEGMWWADGGAYIVSSYARDESPGRPHDGQVWFYDPKRRTLTLKVLLGVNADPSADGAFDGPDNITVSPYGGLVIAEDGDGVQHLFGATDSGRTYPIARNELNLGTEDDPEYSEFTGVTFSPDGRTLYANIQTPGIMLAITGPWKRQKRR
;
A
#
# COMPACT_ATOMS: atom_id res chain seq x y z
N THR A 1 -2.13 18.85 -5.57
CA THR A 1 -3.17 17.81 -5.67
C THR A 1 -2.70 16.61 -4.89
N TRP A 2 -3.62 15.82 -4.35
CA TRP A 2 -3.35 14.49 -3.81
C TRP A 2 -4.35 13.50 -4.42
N LEU A 3 -4.11 12.21 -4.26
CA LEU A 3 -4.97 11.14 -4.77
C LEU A 3 -5.61 10.43 -3.59
N THR A 4 -6.94 10.33 -3.61
CA THR A 4 -7.68 9.50 -2.65
C THR A 4 -8.09 8.21 -3.33
N CYS A 5 -8.05 7.12 -2.59
CA CYS A 5 -8.46 5.80 -3.04
C CYS A 5 -9.79 5.43 -2.39
N GLU A 6 -10.60 4.65 -3.10
CA GLU A 6 -11.73 3.94 -2.50
C GLU A 6 -11.34 2.47 -2.34
N GLU A 7 -11.32 2.01 -1.10
CA GLU A 7 -10.96 0.66 -0.71
C GLU A 7 -12.21 -0.25 -0.70
N THR A 8 -12.96 -0.26 -1.80
CA THR A 8 -14.15 -1.10 -1.96
C THR A 8 -14.37 -1.43 -3.44
N GLU A 9 -15.20 -2.42 -3.71
CA GLU A 9 -15.71 -2.73 -5.05
C GLU A 9 -17.23 -2.64 -5.13
N ASP A 10 -17.87 -1.91 -4.21
CA ASP A 10 -19.32 -1.79 -4.19
C ASP A 10 -19.85 -1.12 -5.47
N ARG A 11 -20.98 -1.61 -5.95
CA ARG A 11 -21.67 -1.10 -7.14
C ARG A 11 -22.85 -0.21 -6.78
N ALA A 12 -23.32 0.54 -7.77
CA ALA A 12 -24.59 1.22 -7.65
C ALA A 12 -25.71 0.21 -7.29
N GLY A 13 -26.40 0.46 -6.18
CA GLY A 13 -27.45 -0.40 -5.64
C GLY A 13 -27.00 -1.36 -4.54
N GLU A 14 -25.69 -1.54 -4.34
CA GLU A 14 -25.11 -2.30 -3.22
C GLU A 14 -24.85 -1.35 -2.04
N GLU A 15 -25.10 -1.78 -0.81
CA GLU A 15 -24.83 -1.01 0.42
C GLU A 15 -25.31 0.46 0.40
N GLY A 16 -26.39 0.74 -0.34
CA GLY A 16 -26.96 2.09 -0.50
C GLY A 16 -26.18 3.02 -1.44
N MET A 17 -25.18 2.52 -2.16
CA MET A 17 -24.38 3.30 -3.10
C MET A 17 -25.19 3.70 -4.33
N THR A 18 -25.00 4.95 -4.78
CA THR A 18 -25.71 5.49 -5.96
C THR A 18 -24.89 5.43 -7.25
N LYS A 19 -23.61 5.09 -7.14
CA LYS A 19 -22.65 4.94 -8.25
C LYS A 19 -21.79 3.72 -7.98
N ASP A 20 -21.06 3.27 -9.01
CA ASP A 20 -20.01 2.29 -8.81
C ASP A 20 -18.81 2.95 -8.10
N HIS A 21 -18.26 2.24 -7.12
CA HIS A 21 -17.09 2.63 -6.34
C HIS A 21 -15.87 1.74 -6.63
N GLY A 22 -14.76 2.06 -5.99
CA GLY A 22 -13.46 1.39 -6.17
C GLY A 22 -12.55 2.14 -7.11
N TYR A 23 -12.61 3.47 -7.10
CA TYR A 23 -11.82 4.33 -7.98
C TYR A 23 -10.87 5.25 -7.22
N VAL A 24 -9.83 5.68 -7.91
CA VAL A 24 -8.97 6.78 -7.48
C VAL A 24 -9.59 8.11 -7.89
N PHE A 25 -9.54 9.12 -7.01
CA PHE A 25 -9.95 10.49 -7.31
C PHE A 25 -8.80 11.47 -7.08
N GLU A 26 -8.72 12.49 -7.93
CA GLU A 26 -7.76 13.57 -7.79
C GLU A 26 -8.38 14.73 -6.99
N VAL A 27 -7.82 15.01 -5.82
CA VAL A 27 -8.31 16.03 -4.90
C VAL A 27 -7.40 17.25 -4.90
N ASP A 28 -8.00 18.42 -5.08
CA ASP A 28 -7.29 19.69 -5.06
C ASP A 28 -7.30 20.30 -3.65
N PRO A 29 -6.14 20.39 -2.96
CA PRO A 29 -6.11 20.94 -1.60
C PRO A 29 -6.30 22.47 -1.56
N GLU A 30 -6.10 23.16 -2.69
CA GLU A 30 -6.14 24.62 -2.76
C GLU A 30 -7.44 25.14 -3.40
N ASP A 31 -8.07 24.36 -4.27
CA ASP A 31 -9.31 24.74 -4.96
C ASP A 31 -10.48 23.83 -4.61
N ARG A 32 -11.26 24.23 -3.59
CA ARG A 32 -12.48 23.53 -3.16
C ARG A 32 -13.54 23.43 -4.25
N ARG A 33 -13.60 24.35 -5.22
CA ARG A 33 -14.60 24.30 -6.31
C ARG A 33 -14.29 23.14 -7.25
N ALA A 34 -13.01 22.87 -7.47
CA ALA A 34 -12.55 21.76 -8.29
C ALA A 34 -12.91 20.38 -7.71
N ASN A 35 -13.32 20.32 -6.42
CA ASN A 35 -13.70 19.09 -5.73
C ASN A 35 -15.23 18.89 -5.61
N ARG A 36 -16.06 19.83 -6.11
CA ARG A 36 -17.53 19.75 -5.99
C ARG A 36 -18.16 18.69 -6.91
N GLU A 37 -17.48 18.39 -8.01
CA GLU A 37 -17.88 17.38 -8.98
C GLU A 37 -16.74 16.38 -9.15
N PRO A 38 -16.49 15.52 -8.15
CA PRO A 38 -15.38 14.56 -8.21
C PRO A 38 -15.61 13.61 -9.39
N LYS A 39 -14.54 13.37 -10.16
CA LYS A 39 -14.52 12.45 -11.29
C LYS A 39 -13.57 11.29 -10.99
N PRO A 40 -14.03 10.04 -11.05
CA PRO A 40 -13.15 8.90 -10.87
C PRO A 40 -12.13 8.86 -12.02
N VAL A 41 -10.88 8.55 -11.70
CA VAL A 41 -9.81 8.36 -12.69
C VAL A 41 -9.85 6.92 -13.18
N LYS A 42 -10.87 6.59 -13.98
CA LYS A 42 -11.14 5.22 -14.48
C LYS A 42 -9.96 4.59 -15.23
N ALA A 43 -9.07 5.42 -15.78
CA ALA A 43 -7.82 4.98 -16.39
C ALA A 43 -6.96 4.12 -15.46
N LEU A 44 -7.05 4.32 -14.14
CA LEU A 44 -6.32 3.58 -13.11
C LEU A 44 -7.03 2.27 -12.68
N GLY A 45 -8.22 2.01 -13.20
CA GLY A 45 -9.01 0.81 -12.96
C GLY A 45 -9.91 0.86 -11.72
N ARG A 46 -10.72 -0.19 -11.57
CA ARG A 46 -11.74 -0.35 -10.53
C ARG A 46 -11.49 -1.60 -9.69
N TYR A 47 -11.09 -1.40 -8.43
CA TYR A 47 -10.83 -2.45 -7.43
C TYR A 47 -10.75 -1.79 -6.05
N ALA A 48 -10.57 -2.57 -4.97
CA ALA A 48 -10.32 -2.02 -3.65
C ALA A 48 -8.91 -1.39 -3.62
N HIS A 49 -8.79 -0.13 -4.03
CA HIS A 49 -7.51 0.57 -4.05
C HIS A 49 -7.15 0.94 -2.64
N GLU A 50 -5.94 0.59 -2.22
CA GLU A 50 -5.43 1.05 -0.92
C GLU A 50 -4.53 2.27 -1.12
N ALA A 51 -3.42 2.11 -1.82
CA ALA A 51 -2.48 3.20 -2.06
C ALA A 51 -2.14 3.40 -3.54
N VAL A 52 -1.80 4.64 -3.87
CA VAL A 52 -1.26 5.02 -5.19
C VAL A 52 -0.05 5.92 -5.03
N VAL A 53 1.02 5.59 -5.74
CA VAL A 53 2.22 6.43 -5.80
C VAL A 53 2.63 6.71 -7.25
N ILE A 54 3.17 7.90 -7.49
CA ILE A 54 3.57 8.36 -8.82
C ILE A 54 5.09 8.36 -8.94
N ASP A 55 5.62 7.73 -10.00
CA ASP A 55 7.00 7.96 -10.45
C ASP A 55 7.07 9.37 -11.04
N PRO A 56 7.70 10.36 -10.36
CA PRO A 56 7.70 11.74 -10.82
C PRO A 56 8.54 11.92 -12.09
N LYS A 57 9.43 10.98 -12.42
CA LYS A 57 10.28 11.05 -13.61
C LYS A 57 9.56 10.52 -14.85
N ARG A 58 8.83 9.40 -14.72
CA ARG A 58 8.18 8.71 -15.86
C ARG A 58 6.68 8.96 -15.96
N GLY A 59 6.05 9.41 -14.87
CA GLY A 59 4.61 9.57 -14.77
C GLY A 59 3.83 8.26 -14.64
N HIS A 60 4.51 7.14 -14.38
CA HIS A 60 3.83 5.88 -14.06
C HIS A 60 3.16 6.00 -12.69
N ALA A 61 2.00 5.41 -12.54
CA ALA A 61 1.38 5.18 -11.24
C ALA A 61 1.57 3.72 -10.84
N TYR A 62 1.84 3.47 -9.57
CA TYR A 62 1.84 2.14 -8.96
C TYR A 62 0.73 2.10 -7.93
N LEU A 63 -0.06 1.02 -7.93
CA LEU A 63 -1.28 0.92 -7.13
C LEU A 63 -1.35 -0.44 -6.46
N THR A 64 -1.86 -0.47 -5.24
CA THR A 64 -2.10 -1.68 -4.46
C THR A 64 -3.59 -2.00 -4.39
N GLU A 65 -3.89 -3.28 -4.27
CA GLU A 65 -5.25 -3.79 -4.08
C GLU A 65 -5.33 -4.53 -2.74
N ASP A 66 -6.12 -4.00 -1.81
CA ASP A 66 -6.43 -4.72 -0.58
C ASP A 66 -7.48 -5.81 -0.87
N ALA A 67 -7.00 -7.05 -0.99
CA ALA A 67 -7.87 -8.19 -1.18
C ALA A 67 -7.25 -9.51 -0.68
N SER A 68 -8.15 -10.41 -0.27
CA SER A 68 -7.82 -11.73 0.27
C SER A 68 -8.53 -12.90 -0.42
N GLY A 69 -9.42 -12.66 -1.40
CA GLY A 69 -10.19 -13.71 -2.10
C GLY A 69 -10.58 -13.39 -3.55
N PRO A 70 -9.79 -13.80 -4.58
CA PRO A 70 -8.38 -14.22 -4.46
C PRO A 70 -7.52 -13.07 -3.91
N ASN A 71 -6.28 -13.37 -3.51
CA ASN A 71 -5.29 -12.38 -3.09
C ASN A 71 -5.18 -11.22 -4.10
N GLY A 72 -4.94 -10.02 -3.57
CA GLY A 72 -4.77 -8.78 -4.34
C GLY A 72 -3.54 -8.76 -5.23
N LEU A 73 -3.47 -7.70 -6.04
CA LEU A 73 -2.43 -7.48 -7.04
C LEU A 73 -1.74 -6.11 -6.86
N LEU A 74 -0.47 -6.07 -7.26
CA LEU A 74 0.24 -4.81 -7.49
C LEU A 74 0.07 -4.43 -8.96
N TYR A 75 -0.34 -3.20 -9.20
CA TYR A 75 -0.55 -2.66 -10.54
C TYR A 75 0.47 -1.58 -10.92
N ARG A 76 0.66 -1.45 -12.23
CA ARG A 76 1.31 -0.30 -12.86
C ARG A 76 0.38 0.27 -13.91
N TRP A 77 0.13 1.57 -13.83
CA TRP A 77 -0.42 2.33 -14.94
C TRP A 77 0.68 3.09 -15.66
N THR A 78 0.76 2.90 -16.98
CA THR A 78 1.67 3.60 -17.88
C THR A 78 0.89 4.69 -18.62
N PRO A 79 1.31 5.96 -18.55
CA PRO A 79 0.61 7.05 -19.21
C PRO A 79 0.71 6.98 -20.74
N PRO A 80 -0.23 7.60 -21.47
CA PRO A 80 -0.07 7.87 -22.90
C PRO A 80 1.22 8.66 -23.19
N GLU A 81 1.83 8.47 -24.38
CA GLU A 81 3.15 9.01 -24.75
C GLU A 81 3.32 10.52 -24.50
N HIS A 82 2.27 11.30 -24.70
CA HIS A 82 2.31 12.77 -24.58
C HIS A 82 1.69 13.30 -23.28
N PHE A 83 1.31 12.41 -22.37
CA PHE A 83 0.77 12.83 -21.09
C PHE A 83 1.87 13.45 -20.21
N ARG A 84 1.50 14.54 -19.53
CA ARG A 84 2.31 15.20 -18.52
C ARG A 84 1.50 15.20 -17.22
N HIS A 85 2.04 14.53 -16.20
CA HIS A 85 1.47 14.54 -14.86
C HIS A 85 1.52 15.95 -14.25
N GLY A 86 0.72 16.18 -13.21
CA GLY A 86 0.62 17.47 -12.53
C GLY A 86 -0.77 17.71 -11.97
N ARG A 87 -0.94 18.84 -11.27
CA ARG A 87 -2.19 19.23 -10.61
C ARG A 87 -3.37 19.25 -11.60
N GLY A 88 -4.39 18.44 -11.32
CA GLY A 88 -5.64 18.35 -12.07
C GLY A 88 -5.53 17.61 -13.40
N ARG A 89 -4.40 16.94 -13.69
CA ARG A 89 -4.16 16.32 -15.00
C ARG A 89 -4.74 14.92 -15.11
N LEU A 90 -4.83 14.17 -14.01
CA LEU A 90 -5.29 12.78 -14.02
C LEU A 90 -6.82 12.72 -14.21
N ARG A 91 -7.58 13.60 -13.55
CA ARG A 91 -9.04 13.70 -13.71
C ARG A 91 -9.51 14.11 -15.12
N ALA A 92 -8.59 14.52 -15.99
CA ALA A 92 -8.87 14.91 -17.37
C ALA A 92 -8.55 13.79 -18.38
N LEU A 93 -8.05 12.65 -17.92
CA LEU A 93 -7.82 11.47 -18.77
C LEU A 93 -9.16 10.93 -19.28
N ALA A 94 -9.14 10.37 -20.50
CA ALA A 94 -10.21 9.48 -20.94
C ALA A 94 -10.17 8.19 -20.09
N ASP A 95 -11.33 7.54 -19.94
CA ASP A 95 -11.50 6.37 -19.07
C ASP A 95 -10.55 5.20 -19.42
N ASP A 96 -10.17 5.07 -20.70
CA ASP A 96 -9.30 4.02 -21.23
C ASP A 96 -7.85 4.48 -21.45
N ALA A 97 -7.50 5.71 -21.07
CA ALA A 97 -6.19 6.27 -21.35
C ALA A 97 -5.05 5.48 -20.67
N GLY A 98 -3.94 5.32 -21.39
CA GLY A 98 -2.77 4.59 -20.90
C GLY A 98 -3.00 3.08 -20.78
N VAL A 99 -2.06 2.38 -20.15
CA VAL A 99 -2.10 0.92 -20.01
C VAL A 99 -2.01 0.54 -18.55
N LEU A 100 -3.01 -0.18 -18.04
CA LEU A 100 -3.00 -0.76 -16.70
C LEU A 100 -2.53 -2.22 -16.78
N GLN A 101 -1.59 -2.59 -15.92
CA GLN A 101 -0.97 -3.92 -15.93
C GLN A 101 -0.79 -4.44 -14.50
N ALA A 102 -0.96 -5.74 -14.30
CA ALA A 102 -0.66 -6.44 -13.06
C ALA A 102 0.77 -7.00 -13.08
N PHE A 103 1.42 -7.04 -11.92
CA PHE A 103 2.78 -7.54 -11.78
C PHE A 103 2.89 -9.07 -11.95
N LYS A 104 4.05 -9.50 -12.46
CA LYS A 104 4.46 -10.90 -12.54
C LYS A 104 5.91 -11.03 -12.10
N CYS A 105 6.16 -11.85 -11.09
CA CYS A 105 7.46 -12.00 -10.45
C CYS A 105 8.16 -13.30 -10.86
N PHE A 106 9.49 -13.24 -10.88
CA PHE A 106 10.36 -14.37 -11.14
C PHE A 106 11.50 -14.39 -10.13
N ASP A 107 11.90 -15.58 -9.68
CA ASP A 107 13.07 -15.75 -8.83
C ASP A 107 14.39 -15.59 -9.61
N SER A 108 15.52 -15.71 -8.91
CA SER A 108 16.85 -15.58 -9.53
C SER A 108 17.17 -16.63 -10.60
N GLY A 109 16.41 -17.74 -10.63
CA GLY A 109 16.51 -18.77 -11.67
C GLY A 109 15.56 -18.55 -12.84
N GLY A 110 14.76 -17.47 -12.83
CA GLY A 110 13.76 -17.19 -13.85
C GLY A 110 12.48 -18.02 -13.68
N LYS A 111 12.30 -18.69 -12.54
CA LYS A 111 11.06 -19.43 -12.26
C LYS A 111 9.99 -18.45 -11.77
N PHE A 112 8.79 -18.59 -12.30
CA PHE A 112 7.63 -17.80 -11.88
C PHE A 112 7.35 -17.96 -10.38
N VAL A 113 7.05 -16.84 -9.73
CA VAL A 113 6.63 -16.74 -8.33
C VAL A 113 5.14 -16.39 -8.30
N ASP A 114 4.33 -17.33 -7.86
CA ASP A 114 2.87 -17.21 -7.81
C ASP A 114 2.37 -16.27 -6.71
N ASP A 115 3.08 -16.19 -5.59
CA ASP A 115 2.68 -15.39 -4.43
C ASP A 115 3.90 -14.81 -3.68
N LEU A 116 3.81 -13.57 -3.18
CA LEU A 116 4.90 -12.93 -2.45
C LEU A 116 5.21 -13.60 -1.09
N SER A 117 4.26 -14.30 -0.49
CA SER A 117 4.48 -15.08 0.75
C SER A 117 5.55 -16.17 0.59
N ARG A 118 5.90 -16.55 -0.66
CA ARG A 118 7.01 -17.48 -0.95
C ARG A 118 8.36 -16.96 -0.44
N ALA A 119 8.53 -15.66 -0.26
CA ALA A 119 9.75 -15.08 0.30
C ALA A 119 9.78 -15.19 1.82
N THR A 120 10.82 -15.82 2.35
CA THR A 120 10.97 -16.10 3.78
C THR A 120 12.16 -15.39 4.42
N LYS A 121 12.85 -14.52 3.66
CA LYS A 121 14.06 -13.84 4.12
C LYS A 121 14.21 -12.44 3.52
N THR A 122 14.46 -11.45 4.37
CA THR A 122 14.86 -10.10 3.94
C THR A 122 16.06 -10.13 2.99
N GLY A 123 16.04 -9.30 1.96
CA GLY A 123 17.01 -9.30 0.87
C GLY A 123 16.70 -10.27 -0.27
N THR A 124 15.60 -11.02 -0.20
CA THR A 124 15.07 -11.75 -1.36
C THR A 124 14.75 -10.77 -2.48
N VAL A 125 15.16 -11.08 -3.71
CA VAL A 125 14.94 -10.25 -4.90
C VAL A 125 14.20 -11.06 -5.95
N TYR A 126 13.13 -10.49 -6.47
CA TYR A 126 12.41 -10.99 -7.63
C TYR A 126 12.57 -10.05 -8.83
N GLY A 127 12.69 -10.61 -10.03
CA GLY A 127 12.51 -9.87 -11.28
C GLY A 127 11.01 -9.60 -11.52
N VAL A 128 10.68 -8.49 -12.17
CA VAL A 128 9.28 -8.06 -12.39
C VAL A 128 8.99 -7.78 -13.87
N ASP A 129 8.02 -8.53 -14.39
CA ASP A 129 7.28 -8.25 -15.61
C ASP A 129 5.87 -7.73 -15.29
N TRP A 130 5.16 -7.32 -16.34
CA TRP A 130 3.84 -6.72 -16.27
C TRP A 130 2.92 -7.38 -17.31
N VAL A 131 1.70 -7.69 -16.91
CA VAL A 131 0.67 -8.34 -17.72
C VAL A 131 -0.51 -7.40 -17.85
N ASP A 132 -0.97 -7.16 -19.08
CA ASP A 132 -2.07 -6.23 -19.34
C ASP A 132 -3.36 -6.67 -18.63
N VAL A 133 -4.03 -5.70 -18.00
CA VAL A 133 -5.35 -5.92 -17.41
C VAL A 133 -6.40 -5.93 -18.54
N PRO A 134 -7.16 -7.03 -18.73
CA PRO A 134 -8.12 -7.13 -19.82
C PRO A 134 -9.26 -6.11 -19.76
N ASP A 135 -9.93 -6.00 -18.61
CA ASP A 135 -10.99 -5.02 -18.34
C ASP A 135 -10.71 -4.25 -17.04
N ARG A 136 -10.09 -3.08 -17.16
CA ARG A 136 -9.72 -2.26 -16.00
C ARG A 136 -10.92 -1.73 -15.22
N ASP A 137 -12.07 -1.53 -15.86
CA ASP A 137 -13.27 -0.99 -15.21
C ASP A 137 -14.06 -2.08 -14.49
N ALA A 138 -13.58 -3.34 -14.56
CA ALA A 138 -14.17 -4.50 -13.89
C ALA A 138 -15.69 -4.57 -14.11
N ARG A 139 -16.17 -4.38 -15.36
CA ARG A 139 -17.60 -4.20 -15.62
C ARG A 139 -18.43 -5.40 -15.21
N THR A 140 -17.86 -6.58 -15.35
CA THR A 140 -18.48 -7.86 -14.98
C THR A 140 -17.70 -8.60 -13.89
N THR A 141 -16.37 -8.53 -13.95
CA THR A 141 -15.47 -9.35 -13.15
C THR A 141 -14.40 -8.46 -12.51
N SER A 142 -14.25 -8.52 -11.19
CA SER A 142 -13.16 -7.85 -10.45
C SER A 142 -11.81 -8.05 -11.14
N VAL A 143 -10.97 -7.02 -11.22
CA VAL A 143 -9.71 -7.07 -11.98
C VAL A 143 -8.87 -8.29 -11.59
N ARG A 144 -8.67 -8.55 -10.29
CA ARG A 144 -7.89 -9.70 -9.81
C ARG A 144 -8.40 -11.08 -10.21
N LYS A 145 -9.68 -11.20 -10.59
CA LYS A 145 -10.36 -12.45 -10.99
C LYS A 145 -10.33 -12.68 -12.50
N GLN A 146 -9.80 -11.74 -13.29
CA GLN A 146 -9.72 -11.86 -14.75
C GLN A 146 -8.55 -12.72 -15.23
N PHE A 147 -7.58 -12.99 -14.36
CA PHE A 147 -6.35 -13.72 -14.68
C PHE A 147 -6.47 -15.21 -14.32
N ALA A 148 -6.01 -16.07 -15.21
CA ALA A 148 -5.85 -17.49 -14.97
C ALA A 148 -4.67 -17.79 -14.01
N ALA A 149 -4.64 -19.02 -13.48
CA ALA A 149 -3.54 -19.47 -12.65
C ALA A 149 -2.21 -19.41 -13.41
N GLY A 150 -1.19 -18.80 -12.81
CA GLY A 150 0.15 -18.66 -13.41
C GLY A 150 0.36 -17.43 -14.29
N GLU A 151 -0.66 -16.59 -14.48
CA GLU A 151 -0.52 -15.37 -15.29
C GLU A 151 0.12 -14.23 -14.52
N VAL A 152 -0.27 -14.02 -13.27
CA VAL A 152 0.14 -12.92 -12.41
C VAL A 152 0.62 -13.41 -11.04
N THR A 153 1.49 -12.64 -10.41
CA THR A 153 1.85 -12.86 -8.99
C THR A 153 0.78 -12.27 -8.11
N ARG A 154 0.56 -12.84 -6.93
CA ARG A 154 -0.40 -12.35 -5.95
C ARG A 154 0.26 -12.00 -4.63
N ALA A 155 -0.43 -11.23 -3.80
CA ALA A 155 -0.07 -11.02 -2.41
C ALA A 155 -1.32 -10.70 -1.60
N ARG A 156 -1.31 -11.11 -0.33
CA ARG A 156 -2.37 -10.81 0.63
C ARG A 156 -2.29 -9.35 1.05
N LYS A 157 -3.46 -8.70 1.13
CA LYS A 157 -3.64 -7.34 1.65
C LYS A 157 -2.49 -6.42 1.25
N LEU A 158 -2.42 -6.12 -0.05
CA LEU A 158 -1.44 -5.16 -0.52
C LEU A 158 -1.95 -3.78 -0.13
N GLU A 159 -1.23 -3.12 0.77
CA GLU A 159 -1.76 -1.93 1.43
C GLU A 159 -0.93 -0.68 1.13
N GLY A 160 -0.48 0.03 2.18
CA GLY A 160 0.28 1.26 2.09
C GLY A 160 1.46 1.20 1.12
N MET A 161 1.65 2.32 0.42
CA MET A 161 2.78 2.53 -0.48
C MET A 161 3.46 3.87 -0.24
N TRP A 162 4.75 3.92 -0.53
CA TRP A 162 5.49 5.20 -0.52
C TRP A 162 6.54 5.27 -1.62
N TRP A 163 6.58 6.38 -2.36
CA TRP A 163 7.63 6.62 -3.35
C TRP A 163 8.84 7.32 -2.74
N ALA A 164 9.99 6.65 -2.75
CA ALA A 164 11.27 7.25 -2.42
C ALA A 164 12.42 6.45 -3.05
N ASP A 165 13.65 6.94 -2.94
CA ASP A 165 14.86 6.23 -3.39
C ASP A 165 14.83 5.79 -4.87
N GLY A 166 13.99 6.45 -5.67
CA GLY A 166 13.78 6.16 -7.08
C GLY A 166 12.88 4.96 -7.38
N GLY A 167 12.15 4.45 -6.38
CA GLY A 167 11.22 3.33 -6.49
C GLY A 167 10.03 3.44 -5.53
N ALA A 168 9.28 2.35 -5.41
CA ALA A 168 8.10 2.27 -4.56
C ALA A 168 8.29 1.25 -3.44
N TYR A 169 8.05 1.67 -2.21
CA TYR A 169 7.86 0.75 -1.08
C TYR A 169 6.39 0.31 -1.06
N ILE A 170 6.16 -0.98 -0.80
CA ILE A 170 4.84 -1.64 -0.90
C ILE A 170 4.67 -2.56 0.30
N VAL A 171 3.53 -2.47 0.95
CA VAL A 171 3.16 -3.34 2.08
C VAL A 171 2.35 -4.55 1.62
N SER A 172 2.58 -5.68 2.30
CA SER A 172 1.68 -6.84 2.33
C SER A 172 1.50 -7.21 3.80
N SER A 173 0.30 -7.06 4.35
CA SER A 173 0.09 -7.04 5.80
C SER A 173 0.29 -8.39 6.46
N TYR A 174 -0.06 -9.48 5.80
CA TYR A 174 0.16 -10.82 6.38
C TYR A 174 0.13 -11.94 5.35
N ALA A 175 0.52 -13.13 5.79
CA ALA A 175 0.15 -14.39 5.15
C ALA A 175 -0.16 -15.43 6.23
N ARG A 176 -1.10 -16.32 5.93
CA ARG A 176 -1.56 -17.40 6.80
C ARG A 176 -1.54 -18.73 6.04
N ASP A 177 -2.03 -19.81 6.65
CA ASP A 177 -1.92 -21.19 6.13
C ASP A 177 -2.61 -21.41 4.76
N GLU A 178 -3.56 -20.56 4.39
CA GLU A 178 -4.19 -20.57 3.08
C GLU A 178 -3.34 -19.92 1.98
N SER A 179 -2.24 -19.25 2.34
CA SER A 179 -1.24 -18.74 1.40
C SER A 179 -0.19 -19.82 1.12
N PRO A 180 0.38 -19.87 -0.08
CA PRO A 180 1.25 -20.98 -0.47
C PRO A 180 2.68 -20.86 0.08
N GLY A 181 3.03 -19.72 0.67
CA GLY A 181 4.30 -19.45 1.33
C GLY A 181 4.30 -19.80 2.83
N ARG A 182 5.25 -19.21 3.57
CA ARG A 182 5.28 -19.36 5.04
C ARG A 182 4.43 -18.26 5.67
N PRO A 183 3.63 -18.56 6.71
CA PRO A 183 2.94 -17.54 7.47
C PRO A 183 3.89 -16.45 7.99
N HIS A 184 3.43 -15.21 7.95
CA HIS A 184 4.13 -14.02 8.40
C HIS A 184 3.13 -12.93 8.75
N ASP A 185 3.57 -11.96 9.54
CA ASP A 185 2.73 -10.85 10.01
C ASP A 185 3.07 -9.53 9.34
N GLY A 186 3.80 -9.59 8.24
CA GLY A 186 4.04 -8.41 7.44
C GLY A 186 5.24 -8.52 6.55
N GLN A 187 5.13 -7.94 5.38
CA GLN A 187 6.23 -7.73 4.47
C GLN A 187 6.22 -6.29 3.98
N VAL A 188 7.41 -5.69 3.88
CA VAL A 188 7.59 -4.46 3.10
C VAL A 188 8.56 -4.73 1.97
N TRP A 189 8.11 -4.50 0.75
CA TRP A 189 8.85 -4.69 -0.48
C TRP A 189 9.31 -3.35 -1.05
N PHE A 190 10.40 -3.36 -1.81
CA PHE A 190 10.87 -2.21 -2.58
C PHE A 190 10.96 -2.57 -4.06
N TYR A 191 10.17 -1.90 -4.88
CA TYR A 191 10.19 -2.00 -6.34
C TYR A 191 11.10 -0.93 -6.95
N ASP A 192 12.17 -1.37 -7.62
CA ASP A 192 13.03 -0.52 -8.44
C ASP A 192 12.63 -0.63 -9.92
N PRO A 193 12.02 0.40 -10.53
CA PRO A 193 11.61 0.38 -11.93
C PRO A 193 12.76 0.44 -12.94
N LYS A 194 13.95 0.92 -12.55
CA LYS A 194 15.13 0.91 -13.44
C LYS A 194 15.69 -0.50 -13.57
N ARG A 195 15.74 -1.24 -12.46
CA ARG A 195 16.25 -2.61 -12.42
C ARG A 195 15.17 -3.66 -12.69
N ARG A 196 13.90 -3.26 -12.59
CA ARG A 196 12.72 -4.13 -12.67
C ARG A 196 12.79 -5.24 -11.62
N THR A 197 13.12 -4.86 -10.40
CA THR A 197 13.29 -5.80 -9.29
C THR A 197 12.43 -5.41 -8.09
N LEU A 198 11.83 -6.41 -7.44
CA LEU A 198 11.12 -6.28 -6.17
C LEU A 198 11.97 -6.93 -5.07
N THR A 199 12.38 -6.16 -4.06
CA THR A 199 13.26 -6.64 -2.98
C THR A 199 12.53 -6.63 -1.64
N LEU A 200 12.52 -7.75 -0.92
CA LEU A 200 11.96 -7.83 0.43
C LEU A 200 12.85 -7.06 1.41
N LYS A 201 12.34 -5.99 2.02
CA LYS A 201 13.07 -5.10 2.93
C LYS A 201 12.79 -5.39 4.39
N VAL A 202 11.54 -5.66 4.73
CA VAL A 202 11.09 -5.96 6.09
C VAL A 202 10.27 -7.25 6.04
N LEU A 203 10.45 -8.12 7.02
CA LEU A 203 9.67 -9.34 7.21
C LEU A 203 9.36 -9.48 8.70
N LEU A 204 8.08 -9.44 9.06
CA LEU A 204 7.61 -9.67 10.41
C LEU A 204 7.22 -11.15 10.55
N GLY A 205 7.78 -11.83 11.55
CA GLY A 205 7.37 -13.19 11.87
C GLY A 205 6.01 -13.21 12.56
N VAL A 206 5.32 -14.35 12.53
CA VAL A 206 4.04 -14.51 13.22
C VAL A 206 4.18 -14.18 14.71
N ASN A 207 3.40 -13.21 15.17
CA ASN A 207 3.17 -12.85 16.54
C ASN A 207 2.25 -13.89 17.17
N ALA A 208 2.78 -14.61 18.16
CA ALA A 208 2.04 -15.67 18.83
C ALA A 208 1.08 -15.14 19.90
N ASP A 209 1.24 -13.88 20.31
CA ASP A 209 0.42 -13.24 21.35
C ASP A 209 0.23 -11.74 21.03
N PRO A 210 -0.66 -11.40 20.09
CA PRO A 210 -0.95 -10.01 19.70
C PRO A 210 -1.52 -9.14 20.84
N SER A 211 -2.05 -9.77 21.89
CA SER A 211 -2.56 -9.05 23.06
C SER A 211 -1.44 -8.50 23.97
N ALA A 212 -0.24 -9.07 23.86
CA ALA A 212 0.93 -8.65 24.62
C ALA A 212 1.82 -7.72 23.79
N ASP A 213 2.29 -6.64 24.43
CA ASP A 213 3.28 -5.74 23.83
C ASP A 213 4.57 -6.52 23.51
N GLY A 214 5.01 -6.46 22.24
CA GLY A 214 6.14 -7.25 21.79
C GLY A 214 6.39 -7.22 20.28
N ALA A 215 5.92 -8.25 19.58
CA ALA A 215 6.15 -8.39 18.15
C ALA A 215 5.16 -7.51 17.36
N PHE A 216 5.63 -6.97 16.25
CA PHE A 216 4.82 -6.16 15.35
C PHE A 216 4.08 -7.04 14.33
N ASP A 217 2.87 -6.65 13.97
CA ASP A 217 2.00 -7.33 13.01
C ASP A 217 1.10 -6.37 12.22
N GLY A 218 0.55 -6.87 11.11
CA GLY A 218 -0.36 -6.13 10.24
C GLY A 218 0.16 -4.75 9.84
N PRO A 219 1.38 -4.60 9.29
CA PRO A 219 1.79 -3.32 8.77
C PRO A 219 0.84 -2.92 7.66
N ASP A 220 0.45 -1.65 7.66
CA ASP A 220 -0.37 -1.04 6.61
C ASP A 220 0.30 0.25 6.14
N ASN A 221 -0.08 1.39 6.71
CA ASN A 221 0.29 2.68 6.16
C ASN A 221 1.77 2.97 6.43
N ILE A 222 2.48 3.51 5.44
CA ILE A 222 3.93 3.76 5.57
C ILE A 222 4.35 5.13 5.06
N THR A 223 5.45 5.63 5.62
CA THR A 223 6.23 6.72 5.05
C THR A 223 7.72 6.42 5.12
N VAL A 224 8.46 6.91 4.13
CA VAL A 224 9.93 6.94 4.23
C VAL A 224 10.34 8.05 5.18
N SER A 225 11.25 7.76 6.10
CA SER A 225 11.76 8.72 7.07
C SER A 225 12.85 9.60 6.44
N PRO A 226 12.80 10.94 6.63
CA PRO A 226 13.90 11.83 6.20
C PRO A 226 15.21 11.55 6.97
N TYR A 227 15.12 10.76 8.04
CA TYR A 227 16.23 10.32 8.88
C TYR A 227 16.81 8.95 8.50
N GLY A 228 16.27 8.33 7.44
CA GLY A 228 16.62 7.00 6.94
C GLY A 228 15.68 5.91 7.46
N GLY A 229 15.45 4.89 6.63
CA GLY A 229 14.50 3.82 6.91
C GLY A 229 13.02 4.22 6.69
N LEU A 230 12.13 3.42 7.26
CA LEU A 230 10.68 3.56 7.16
C LEU A 230 10.08 3.87 8.53
N VAL A 231 8.92 4.51 8.52
CA VAL A 231 7.94 4.51 9.60
C VAL A 231 6.70 3.82 9.07
N ILE A 232 6.18 2.87 9.84
CA ILE A 232 5.09 1.98 9.47
C ILE A 232 4.06 2.04 10.60
N ALA A 233 2.79 2.08 10.22
CA ALA A 233 1.65 1.99 11.11
C ALA A 233 1.11 0.56 11.09
N GLU A 234 0.71 0.06 12.27
CA GLU A 234 0.01 -1.21 12.39
C GLU A 234 -1.50 -1.01 12.27
N ASP A 235 -2.09 -1.92 11.51
CA ASP A 235 -3.47 -2.40 11.52
C ASP A 235 -3.45 -3.91 11.79
N GLY A 236 -2.84 -4.27 12.93
CA GLY A 236 -2.60 -5.64 13.36
C GLY A 236 -3.69 -6.19 14.29
N ASP A 237 -3.46 -7.35 14.86
CA ASP A 237 -4.30 -7.86 15.94
C ASP A 237 -3.81 -7.27 17.29
N GLY A 238 -4.74 -6.86 18.16
CA GLY A 238 -4.38 -6.46 19.53
C GLY A 238 -3.66 -5.10 19.64
N VAL A 239 -2.43 -5.10 20.16
CA VAL A 239 -1.71 -3.85 20.48
C VAL A 239 -1.18 -3.16 19.23
N GLN A 240 -1.50 -1.87 19.05
CA GLN A 240 -1.15 -1.12 17.85
C GLN A 240 0.04 -0.17 18.06
N HIS A 241 0.96 -0.14 17.10
CA HIS A 241 2.13 0.74 17.12
C HIS A 241 2.30 1.59 15.85
N LEU A 242 2.99 2.71 16.06
CA LEU A 242 3.92 3.21 15.04
C LEU A 242 5.28 2.59 15.31
N PHE A 243 5.89 1.99 14.30
CA PHE A 243 7.22 1.43 14.41
C PHE A 243 8.11 1.85 13.24
N GLY A 244 9.41 1.84 13.47
CA GLY A 244 10.42 2.14 12.47
C GLY A 244 11.06 0.87 11.94
N ALA A 245 11.49 0.90 10.68
CA ALA A 245 12.33 -0.14 10.10
C ALA A 245 13.60 0.48 9.49
N THR A 246 14.77 -0.08 9.80
CA THR A 246 16.04 0.36 9.20
C THR A 246 16.19 -0.18 7.77
N ASP A 247 17.16 0.35 7.02
CA ASP A 247 17.53 -0.16 5.68
C ASP A 247 17.88 -1.66 5.67
N SER A 248 18.33 -2.20 6.82
CA SER A 248 18.66 -3.61 7.00
C SER A 248 17.45 -4.49 7.38
N GLY A 249 16.25 -3.89 7.49
CA GLY A 249 15.02 -4.58 7.90
C GLY A 249 14.86 -4.76 9.41
N ARG A 250 15.71 -4.15 10.25
CA ARG A 250 15.54 -4.22 11.71
C ARG A 250 14.42 -3.28 12.14
N THR A 251 13.45 -3.79 12.87
CA THR A 251 12.32 -3.01 13.41
C THR A 251 12.60 -2.47 14.81
N TYR A 252 11.91 -1.41 15.21
CA TYR A 252 11.95 -0.81 16.54
C TYR A 252 10.69 0.02 16.81
N PRO A 253 10.16 0.06 18.03
CA PRO A 253 8.95 0.83 18.33
C PRO A 253 9.23 2.33 18.28
N ILE A 254 8.22 3.11 17.86
CA ILE A 254 8.21 4.58 17.92
C ILE A 254 7.15 5.06 18.91
N ALA A 255 5.93 4.52 18.83
CA ALA A 255 4.84 4.81 19.74
C ALA A 255 3.89 3.61 19.84
N ARG A 256 3.27 3.42 21.01
CA ARG A 256 2.16 2.50 21.24
C ARG A 256 0.87 3.30 21.37
N ASN A 257 -0.23 2.80 20.80
CA ASN A 257 -1.55 3.37 21.04
C ASN A 257 -2.10 2.88 22.39
N GLU A 258 -2.34 3.80 23.33
CA GLU A 258 -2.93 3.51 24.64
C GLU A 258 -4.43 3.88 24.70
N LEU A 259 -5.02 4.31 23.59
CA LEU A 259 -6.44 4.62 23.54
C LEU A 259 -7.25 3.32 23.51
N ASN A 260 -7.64 2.84 24.69
CA ASN A 260 -8.51 1.68 24.83
C ASN A 260 -9.95 2.06 24.43
N LEU A 261 -10.45 1.43 23.36
CA LEU A 261 -11.83 1.52 22.87
C LEU A 261 -12.75 0.46 23.50
N GLY A 262 -12.18 -0.59 24.10
CA GLY A 262 -12.89 -1.68 24.74
C GLY A 262 -13.12 -1.44 26.23
N THR A 263 -12.83 -2.45 27.04
CA THR A 263 -12.98 -2.42 28.51
C THR A 263 -11.64 -2.64 29.21
N GLU A 264 -11.59 -2.48 30.53
CA GLU A 264 -10.37 -2.78 31.30
C GLU A 264 -9.98 -4.27 31.23
N ASP A 265 -10.97 -5.16 31.24
CA ASP A 265 -10.77 -6.62 31.19
C ASP A 265 -10.56 -7.17 29.78
N ASP A 266 -10.99 -6.42 28.75
CA ASP A 266 -10.92 -6.78 27.34
C ASP A 266 -10.57 -5.53 26.51
N PRO A 267 -9.30 -5.12 26.51
CA PRO A 267 -8.87 -3.90 25.86
C PRO A 267 -8.81 -4.06 24.34
N GLU A 268 -9.22 -3.02 23.62
CA GLU A 268 -9.18 -2.94 22.16
C GLU A 268 -8.52 -1.62 21.77
N TYR A 269 -7.59 -1.65 20.82
CA TYR A 269 -6.85 -0.47 20.40
C TYR A 269 -7.07 -0.23 18.92
N SER A 270 -7.50 0.98 18.56
CA SER A 270 -7.60 1.38 17.15
C SER A 270 -6.23 1.35 16.48
N GLU A 271 -6.21 0.96 15.21
CA GLU A 271 -5.05 1.06 14.34
C GLU A 271 -4.50 2.50 14.24
N PHE A 272 -3.23 2.58 13.88
CA PHE A 272 -2.63 3.81 13.38
C PHE A 272 -2.82 3.91 11.86
N THR A 273 -3.06 5.12 11.35
CA THR A 273 -3.27 5.35 9.92
C THR A 273 -2.75 6.73 9.47
N GLY A 274 -2.54 6.93 8.17
CA GLY A 274 -2.19 8.21 7.56
C GLY A 274 -0.86 8.80 8.06
N VAL A 275 0.18 7.96 8.08
CA VAL A 275 1.51 8.35 8.56
C VAL A 275 2.29 9.15 7.51
N THR A 276 2.78 10.34 7.86
CA THR A 276 3.57 11.17 6.94
C THR A 276 4.44 12.21 7.65
N PHE A 277 5.63 12.49 7.11
CA PHE A 277 6.45 13.59 7.59
C PHE A 277 6.05 14.92 6.95
N SER A 278 6.05 15.98 7.76
CA SER A 278 6.12 17.37 7.28
C SER A 278 7.29 17.57 6.29
N PRO A 279 7.19 18.51 5.34
CA PRO A 279 8.25 18.73 4.34
C PRO A 279 9.64 19.08 4.90
N ASP A 280 9.70 19.70 6.09
CA ASP A 280 10.96 20.00 6.78
C ASP A 280 11.49 18.82 7.64
N GLY A 281 10.73 17.73 7.69
CA GLY A 281 11.04 16.50 8.42
C GLY A 281 10.90 16.59 9.94
N ARG A 282 10.46 17.73 10.50
CA ARG A 282 10.50 17.95 11.97
C ARG A 282 9.31 17.35 12.71
N THR A 283 8.19 17.20 12.02
CA THR A 283 6.96 16.64 12.56
C THR A 283 6.55 15.41 11.76
N LEU A 284 6.36 14.30 12.45
CA LEU A 284 5.64 13.14 11.93
C LEU A 284 4.16 13.31 12.29
N TYR A 285 3.29 13.27 11.29
CA TYR A 285 1.86 13.14 11.48
C TYR A 285 1.47 11.67 11.37
N ALA A 286 0.54 11.25 12.21
CA ALA A 286 -0.13 9.96 12.17
C ALA A 286 -1.51 10.13 12.80
N ASN A 287 -2.43 9.24 12.51
CA ASN A 287 -3.78 9.27 13.06
C ASN A 287 -4.07 7.98 13.82
N ILE A 288 -4.94 8.06 14.80
CA ILE A 288 -5.65 6.91 15.38
C ILE A 288 -7.01 6.89 14.70
N GLN A 289 -7.29 5.84 13.92
CA GLN A 289 -8.42 5.81 12.99
C GLN A 289 -9.76 6.03 13.69
N THR A 290 -9.99 5.32 14.79
CA THR A 290 -11.17 5.46 15.65
C THR A 290 -10.75 6.02 17.01
N PRO A 291 -11.25 7.19 17.44
CA PRO A 291 -12.36 7.97 16.88
C PRO A 291 -11.94 9.06 15.87
N GLY A 292 -10.74 8.99 15.29
CA GLY A 292 -10.25 9.97 14.31
C GLY A 292 -9.41 11.07 14.97
N ILE A 293 -8.33 10.68 15.65
CA ILE A 293 -7.41 11.60 16.33
C ILE A 293 -6.15 11.78 15.49
N MET A 294 -5.84 13.00 15.07
CA MET A 294 -4.56 13.33 14.43
C MET A 294 -3.51 13.70 15.48
N LEU A 295 -2.35 13.08 15.39
CA LEU A 295 -1.18 13.31 16.23
C LEU A 295 -0.11 14.08 15.45
N ALA A 296 0.54 15.02 16.12
CA ALA A 296 1.73 15.73 15.63
C ALA A 296 2.92 15.41 16.54
N ILE A 297 3.83 14.57 16.08
CA ILE A 297 4.94 14.02 16.86
C ILE A 297 6.24 14.75 16.46
N THR A 298 6.86 15.45 17.40
CA THR A 298 8.06 16.28 17.15
C THR A 298 9.38 15.60 17.51
N GLY A 299 9.35 14.31 17.86
CA GLY A 299 10.55 13.50 18.14
C GLY A 299 10.93 13.45 19.62
N PRO A 300 12.20 13.12 19.94
CA PRO A 300 13.39 13.51 19.19
C PRO A 300 13.68 12.65 17.96
N TRP A 301 13.80 13.28 16.79
CA TRP A 301 14.21 12.62 15.55
C TRP A 301 15.73 12.69 15.35
N LYS A 302 16.36 11.56 15.07
CA LYS A 302 17.80 11.47 14.84
C LYS A 302 18.09 10.61 13.64
N ARG A 303 19.03 11.06 12.80
CA ARG A 303 19.48 10.29 11.66
C ARG A 303 20.10 8.98 12.12
N GLN A 304 19.60 7.87 11.61
CA GLN A 304 20.20 6.56 11.86
C GLN A 304 21.59 6.56 11.21
N LYS A 305 22.64 6.22 11.97
CA LYS A 305 23.96 6.02 11.38
C LYS A 305 23.88 4.79 10.48
N ARG A 306 24.21 4.92 9.19
CA ARG A 306 24.42 3.76 8.31
C ARG A 306 25.50 2.90 8.96
N ARG A 307 25.12 1.73 9.47
CA ARG A 307 26.04 0.71 9.94
C ARG A 307 26.24 -0.29 8.83
#